data_AF-A0AAP5UZB8-F1
#
_entry.id   AF-A0AAP5UZB8-F1
#
_cell.length_a   1.000
_cell.length_b   1.000
_cell.length_c   1.000
_cell.angle_alpha   90.00
_cell.angle_beta   90.00
_cell.angle_gamma   90.00
#
_symmetry.space_group_name_H-M   'P 1'
#
loop_
_entity.id
_entity.type
_entity.pdbx_description
1 polymer ?
#
loop_
_entity_poly.entity_id
_entity_poly.type
_entity_poly.pdbx_seq_one_letter_code
_entity_poly.pdbx_strand_id
1 'polypeptide(L)' 'MDQKQAAIMAVIEPETKLHVDRDRAGAHTLTQPDCDSARASVDAAGYLPLSIVNNTLLLRIEGAERWLAERGTLE' A
#
# COMPACT_ATOMS: atom_id res chain seq x y z
N MET A 1 7.43 15.63 11.10
CA MET A 1 6.24 14.82 10.78
C MET A 1 6.32 13.58 11.66
N ASP A 2 5.24 13.20 12.34
CA ASP A 2 5.23 11.99 13.18
C ASP A 2 5.43 10.74 12.31
N GLN A 3 6.30 9.81 12.72
CA GLN A 3 6.61 8.60 11.94
C GLN A 3 5.36 7.75 11.68
N LYS A 4 4.43 7.73 12.65
CA LYS A 4 3.13 7.06 12.49
C LYS A 4 2.27 7.73 11.42
N GLN A 5 2.23 9.06 11.40
CA GLN A 5 1.48 9.80 10.37
C GLN A 5 2.10 9.60 8.99
N ALA A 6 3.43 9.55 8.88
CA ALA A 6 4.14 9.26 7.64
C ALA A 6 3.78 7.86 7.11
N ALA A 7 3.79 6.83 7.97
CA ALA A 7 3.42 5.46 7.59
C ALA A 7 1.96 5.36 7.10
N ILE A 8 1.02 6.02 7.79
CA ILE A 8 -0.39 6.04 7.35
C ILE A 8 -0.53 6.71 5.99
N MET A 9 0.10 7.88 5.80
CA MET A 9 0.06 8.61 4.53
C MET A 9 0.67 7.79 3.39
N ALA A 10 1.78 7.09 3.65
CA ALA A 10 2.45 6.25 2.67
C ALA A 10 1.61 5.05 2.21
N VAL A 11 0.68 4.55 3.04
CA VAL A 11 -0.24 3.45 2.67
C VAL A 11 -1.51 3.97 1.98
N ILE A 12 -1.96 5.19 2.28
CA ILE A 12 -3.11 5.81 1.60
C ILE A 12 -2.85 5.97 0.10
N GLU A 13 -1.61 6.28 -0.29
CA GLU A 13 -1.25 6.46 -1.70
C GLU A 13 -1.49 5.20 -2.56
N PRO A 14 -0.87 4.03 -2.28
CA PRO A 14 -1.13 2.82 -3.05
C PRO A 14 -2.59 2.34 -2.92
N GLU A 15 -3.27 2.54 -1.78
CA GLU A 15 -4.69 2.19 -1.66
C GLU A 15 -5.57 3.05 -2.57
N THR A 16 -5.26 4.34 -2.69
CA THR A 16 -5.95 5.26 -3.59
C THR A 16 -5.72 4.87 -5.05
N LYS A 17 -4.46 4.57 -5.42
CA LYS A 17 -4.12 4.10 -6.77
C LYS A 17 -4.81 2.78 -7.11
N LEU A 18 -4.86 1.84 -6.16
CA LEU A 18 -5.60 0.58 -6.30
C LEU A 18 -7.10 0.82 -6.55
N HIS A 19 -7.71 1.72 -5.77
CA HIS A 19 -9.13 2.05 -5.94
C HIS A 19 -9.41 2.67 -7.31
N VAL A 20 -8.58 3.62 -7.76
CA VAL A 20 -8.68 4.23 -9.09
C VAL A 20 -8.51 3.18 -10.19
N ASP A 21 -7.52 2.30 -10.08
CA ASP A 21 -7.25 1.28 -11.09
C ASP A 21 -8.38 0.26 -11.20
N ARG A 22 -9.03 -0.10 -10.08
CA ARG A 22 -10.22 -0.96 -10.04
C ARG A 22 -11.45 -0.30 -10.65
N ASP A 23 -11.70 0.96 -10.32
CA ASP A 23 -12.90 1.69 -10.75
C ASP A 23 -12.80 2.16 -12.21
N ARG A 24 -11.60 2.50 -12.68
CA ARG A 24 -11.37 3.04 -14.03
C ARG A 24 -10.81 2.02 -15.03
N ALA A 25 -10.95 0.72 -14.76
CA ALA A 25 -10.53 -0.35 -15.66
C ALA A 25 -9.12 -0.16 -16.25
N GLY A 26 -8.12 0.04 -15.39
CA GLY A 26 -6.72 0.02 -15.85
C GLY A 26 -6.16 1.38 -16.26
N ALA A 27 -6.31 2.40 -15.42
CA ALA A 27 -5.41 3.55 -15.49
C ALA A 27 -3.93 3.13 -15.22
N HIS A 28 -3.72 1.91 -14.71
CA HIS A 28 -2.44 1.26 -14.42
C HIS A 28 -1.50 2.15 -13.61
N THR A 29 -2.08 2.91 -12.69
CA THR A 29 -1.37 3.91 -11.89
C THR A 29 -0.67 3.30 -10.69
N LEU A 30 -1.15 2.16 -10.19
CA LEU A 30 -0.49 1.42 -9.13
C LEU A 30 0.69 0.63 -9.71
N THR A 31 1.84 0.74 -9.03
CA THR A 31 3.09 0.07 -9.37
C THR A 31 3.72 -0.64 -8.16
N GLN A 32 4.62 -1.59 -8.40
CA GLN A 32 5.35 -2.29 -7.32
C GLN A 32 6.17 -1.32 -6.43
N PRO A 33 6.89 -0.32 -6.97
CA PRO A 33 7.59 0.67 -6.15
C PRO A 33 6.71 1.45 -5.16
N ASP A 34 5.42 1.65 -5.49
CA ASP A 34 4.47 2.26 -4.55
C ASP A 34 4.26 1.38 -3.31
N CYS A 35 4.14 0.07 -3.52
CA CYS A 35 3.98 -0.90 -2.44
C CYS A 35 5.27 -1.03 -1.62
N ASP A 36 6.44 -1.05 -2.29
CA ASP A 36 7.75 -1.14 -1.63
C ASP A 36 8.04 0.11 -0.76
N SER A 37 7.69 1.31 -1.25
CA SER A 37 7.83 2.56 -0.48
C SER A 37 6.90 2.62 0.73
N ALA A 38 5.66 2.14 0.57
CA ALA A 38 4.71 2.04 1.67
C ALA A 38 5.21 1.06 2.75
N ARG A 39 5.74 -0.10 2.33
CA ARG A 39 6.34 -1.11 3.22
C ARG A 39 7.48 -0.51 4.04
N ALA A 40 8.44 0.13 3.37
CA ALA A 40 9.58 0.73 4.04
C ALA A 40 9.17 1.81 5.05
N SER A 41 8.10 2.56 4.76
CA SER A 41 7.56 3.57 5.67
C SER A 41 6.89 2.97 6.90
N VAL A 42 6.17 1.86 6.74
CA VAL A 42 5.57 1.10 7.85
C VAL A 42 6.65 0.46 8.72
N ASP A 43 7.65 -0.15 8.10
CA ASP A 43 8.79 -0.77 8.80
C ASP A 43 9.59 0.27 9.59
N ALA A 44 9.84 1.45 9.00
CA ALA A 44 10.54 2.57 9.65
C ALA A 44 9.77 3.17 10.83
N ALA A 45 8.43 3.09 10.83
CA ALA A 45 7.61 3.49 11.97
C ALA A 45 7.65 2.47 13.13
N GLY A 46 8.21 1.27 12.92
CA GLY A 46 8.44 0.27 13.97
C GLY A 46 7.17 -0.12 14.75
N TYR A 47 7.33 -0.51 16.02
CA TYR A 47 6.23 -0.84 16.94
C TYR A 47 5.45 0.38 17.48
N LEU A 48 5.65 1.58 16.91
CA LEU A 48 4.97 2.81 17.35
C LEU A 48 3.44 2.80 17.10
N PRO A 49 2.89 2.12 16.09
CA PRO A 49 1.46 1.87 16.01
C PRO A 49 1.07 0.78 17.01
N LEU A 50 -0.10 0.92 17.65
CA LEU A 50 -0.81 -0.23 18.24
C LEU A 50 -0.75 -1.39 17.23
N SER A 51 -0.38 -2.59 17.66
CA SER A 51 -0.17 -3.77 16.78
C SER A 51 -1.28 -3.96 15.74
N ILE A 52 -2.52 -3.62 16.10
CA ILE A 52 -3.70 -3.63 15.21
C ILE A 52 -3.53 -2.68 14.01
N VAL A 53 -3.06 -1.45 14.24
CA VAL A 53 -2.84 -0.46 13.19
C VAL A 53 -1.73 -0.93 12.25
N ASN A 54 -0.62 -1.44 12.80
CA ASN A 54 0.49 -1.94 11.97
C ASN A 54 0.04 -3.11 11.07
N ASN A 55 -0.63 -4.12 11.65
CA ASN A 55 -1.16 -5.25 10.89
C ASN A 55 -2.15 -4.80 9.81
N THR A 56 -3.00 -3.81 10.11
CA THR A 56 -3.95 -3.27 9.13
C THR A 56 -3.21 -2.61 7.96
N LEU A 57 -2.17 -1.82 8.23
CA LEU A 57 -1.37 -1.17 7.18
C LEU A 57 -0.68 -2.22 6.28
N LEU A 58 -0.07 -3.25 6.87
CA LEU A 58 0.55 -4.34 6.11
C LEU A 58 -0.45 -5.10 5.23
N LEU A 59 -1.63 -5.44 5.78
CA LEU A 59 -2.69 -6.12 5.02
C LEU A 59 -3.17 -5.31 3.80
N ARG A 60 -3.17 -3.97 3.90
CA ARG A 60 -3.54 -3.08 2.79
C ARG A 60 -2.49 -3.11 1.69
N ILE A 61 -1.21 -3.06 2.06
CA ILE A 61 -0.08 -3.19 1.11
C ILE A 61 -0.14 -4.55 0.41
N GLU A 62 -0.30 -5.64 1.16
CA GLU A 62 -0.42 -7.00 0.60
C GLU A 62 -1.60 -7.14 -0.37
N GLY A 63 -2.72 -6.47 -0.09
CA GLY A 63 -3.87 -6.43 -1.00
C GLY A 63 -3.56 -5.73 -2.32
N ALA A 64 -2.77 -4.66 -2.30
CA ALA A 64 -2.33 -3.94 -3.48
C ALA A 64 -1.33 -4.77 -4.32
N GLU A 65 -0.36 -5.39 -3.67
CA GLU A 65 0.60 -6.30 -4.32
C GLU A 65 -0.05 -7.52 -4.95
N ARG A 66 -1.02 -8.14 -4.26
CA ARG A 66 -1.76 -9.28 -4.80
C ARG A 66 -2.51 -8.89 -6.07
N TRP A 67 -3.14 -7.72 -6.06
CA TRP A 67 -3.84 -7.22 -7.24
C TRP A 67 -2.86 -6.92 -8.39
N LEU A 68 -1.68 -6.38 -8.12
CA LEU A 68 -0.62 -6.19 -9.12
C LEU A 68 -0.16 -7.53 -9.72
N ALA A 69 0.03 -8.55 -8.87
CA ALA A 69 0.42 -9.89 -9.31
C ALA A 69 -0.66 -10.54 -10.18
N GLU A 70 -1.93 -10.45 -9.78
CA GLU A 70 -3.08 -10.93 -10.58
C GLU A 70 -3.14 -10.24 -11.95
N ARG A 71 -2.86 -8.93 -11.99
CA ARG A 71 -2.81 -8.15 -13.25
C ARG A 71 -1.68 -8.62 -14.17
N GLY A 72 -0.50 -8.92 -13.64
CA GLY A 72 0.64 -9.42 -14.42
C GLY A 72 0.51 -10.86 -14.91
N THR A 73 -0.47 -11.62 -14.41
CA THR A 73 -0.78 -13.00 -14.88
C THR A 73 -1.83 -13.06 -15.99
N LEU A 74 -2.47 -11.92 -16.31
CA LEU A 74 -3.52 -11.81 -17.33
C LEU A 74 -3.02 -11.25 -18.67
N GLU A 75 -1.71 -10.95 -18.79
CA GLU A 75 -1.00 -10.66 -20.05
C GLU A 75 -0.36 -11.92 -20.64
#